data_AF-A0A3R9RH06-F1
#
_entry.id   AF-A0A3R9RH06-F1
#
_cell.length_a   1.000
_cell.length_b   1.000
_cell.length_c   1.000
_cell.angle_alpha   90.00
_cell.angle_beta   90.00
_cell.angle_gamma   90.00
#
_symmetry.space_group_name_H-M   'P 1'
#
loop_
_entity.id
_entity.type
_entity.pdbx_description
1 polymer ?
#
loop_
_entity_poly.entity_id
_entity_poly.type
_entity_poly.pdbx_seq_one_letter_code
_entity_poly.pdbx_strand_id
1 'polypeptide(L)'
;MFCGWFFSVSGLIFVKEQWSLVKRTVIHFFTVTFLYFMLSFVVGWIPFTIHGFFIEIGLFLLLYLVIWISFYLYFYFEMKKLNEAMAQR
;
A
#
# COMPACT_ATOMS: atom_id res chain seq x y z
N MET A 1 -4.02 -12.82 12.36
CA MET A 1 -5.38 -12.25 12.17
C MET A 1 -5.37 -10.73 12.12
N PHE A 2 -4.74 -10.04 13.09
CA PHE A 2 -4.69 -8.56 13.12
C PHE A 2 -3.99 -7.90 11.92
N CYS A 3 -2.81 -8.38 11.53
CA CYS A 3 -2.06 -7.83 10.39
C CYS A 3 -2.87 -7.78 9.10
N GLY A 4 -3.49 -8.90 8.68
CA GLY A 4 -4.30 -8.94 7.46
C GLY A 4 -5.52 -8.01 7.48
N TRP A 5 -6.11 -7.78 8.66
CA TRP A 5 -7.24 -6.86 8.80
C TRP A 5 -6.84 -5.41 8.53
N PHE A 6 -5.72 -4.95 9.11
CA PHE A 6 -5.26 -3.57 8.91
C PHE A 6 -4.93 -3.27 7.44
N PHE A 7 -4.25 -4.19 6.74
CA PHE A 7 -3.96 -4.03 5.30
C PHE A 7 -5.23 -4.03 4.44
N SER A 8 -6.27 -4.75 4.86
CA SER A 8 -7.56 -4.76 4.16
C SER A 8 -8.31 -3.44 4.37
N VAL A 9 -8.36 -2.95 5.60
CA VAL A 9 -9.08 -1.72 5.97
C VAL A 9 -8.39 -0.47 5.44
N SER A 10 -7.06 -0.43 5.39
CA SER A 10 -6.33 0.72 4.85
C SER A 10 -6.70 1.00 3.39
N GLY A 11 -7.05 -0.04 2.61
CA GLY A 11 -7.54 0.10 1.24
C GLY A 11 -8.77 1.01 1.10
N LEU A 12 -9.59 1.16 2.15
CA LEU A 12 -10.74 2.07 2.15
C LEU A 12 -10.36 3.55 1.97
N ILE A 13 -9.10 3.92 2.19
CA ILE A 13 -8.57 5.26 1.89
C ILE A 13 -8.79 5.62 0.41
N PHE A 14 -8.74 4.63 -0.50
CA PHE A 14 -8.91 4.84 -1.93
C PHE A 14 -10.37 5.09 -2.35
N VAL A 15 -11.36 4.84 -1.48
CA VAL A 15 -12.79 5.11 -1.75
C VAL A 15 -13.09 6.63 -1.73
N LYS A 16 -12.24 7.45 -1.10
CA LYS A 16 -12.47 8.90 -0.99
C LYS A 16 -12.16 9.63 -2.30
N GLU A 17 -13.09 9.58 -3.26
CA GLU A 17 -12.94 10.13 -4.62
C GLU A 17 -12.56 11.62 -4.70
N GLN A 18 -12.92 12.39 -3.68
CA GLN A 18 -12.59 13.81 -3.53
C GLN A 18 -11.09 14.13 -3.38
N TRP A 19 -10.23 13.17 -3.02
CA TRP A 19 -8.79 13.41 -2.84
C TRP A 19 -7.99 13.04 -4.07
N SER A 20 -6.88 13.71 -4.35
CA SER A 20 -5.96 13.27 -5.42
C SER A 20 -5.40 11.87 -5.13
N LEU A 21 -5.06 11.12 -6.18
CA LEU A 21 -4.47 9.78 -6.04
C LEU A 21 -3.18 9.80 -5.21
N VAL A 22 -2.36 10.84 -5.39
CA VAL A 22 -1.13 11.06 -4.61
C VAL A 22 -1.46 11.22 -3.13
N LYS A 23 -2.43 12.06 -2.78
CA LYS A 23 -2.84 12.25 -1.37
C LYS A 23 -3.32 10.95 -0.74
N ARG A 24 -4.14 10.16 -1.44
CA ARG A 24 -4.60 8.84 -0.96
C ARG A 24 -3.44 7.87 -0.77
N THR A 25 -2.52 7.82 -1.75
CA THR A 25 -1.33 6.96 -1.70
C THR A 25 -0.41 7.32 -0.54
N VAL A 26 -0.15 8.60 -0.31
CA VAL A 26 0.69 9.08 0.80
C VAL A 26 0.07 8.72 2.14
N ILE A 27 -1.22 8.99 2.33
CA ILE A 27 -1.91 8.66 3.59
C ILE A 27 -1.91 7.16 3.80
N HIS A 28 -2.24 6.37 2.77
CA HIS A 28 -2.18 4.91 2.83
C HIS A 28 -0.79 4.40 3.21
N PHE A 29 0.25 4.91 2.55
CA PHE A 29 1.63 4.53 2.81
C PHE A 29 2.00 4.76 4.29
N PHE A 30 1.74 5.95 4.83
CA PHE A 30 2.07 6.25 6.22
C PHE A 30 1.24 5.42 7.20
N THR A 31 -0.05 5.22 6.95
CA THR A 31 -0.91 4.38 7.80
C THR A 31 -0.37 2.95 7.87
N VAL A 32 -0.08 2.35 6.71
CA VAL A 32 0.39 0.96 6.64
C VAL A 32 1.79 0.81 7.25
N THR A 33 2.69 1.75 6.95
CA THR A 33 4.05 1.77 7.50
C THR A 33 4.02 1.85 9.02
N PHE A 34 3.28 2.81 9.58
CA PHE A 34 3.19 3.01 11.02
C PHE A 34 2.65 1.76 11.74
N LEU A 35 1.55 1.20 11.23
CA LEU A 35 0.93 0.01 11.82
C LEU A 35 1.84 -1.23 11.71
N TYR A 36 2.53 -1.39 10.59
CA TYR A 36 3.47 -2.50 10.38
C TYR A 36 4.64 -2.42 11.35
N PHE A 37 5.33 -1.29 11.44
CA PHE A 37 6.47 -1.15 12.37
C PHE A 37 6.04 -1.23 13.83
N MET A 38 4.92 -0.61 14.21
CA MET A 38 4.37 -0.73 15.56
C MET A 38 4.12 -2.19 15.93
N LEU A 39 3.46 -2.96 15.05
CA LEU A 39 3.22 -4.39 15.26
C LEU A 39 4.53 -5.18 15.31
N SER A 40 5.44 -4.89 14.39
CA SER A 40 6.70 -5.61 14.22
C SER A 40 7.60 -5.50 15.46
N PHE A 41 7.66 -4.31 16.07
CA PHE A 41 8.37 -4.11 17.34
C PHE A 41 7.69 -4.78 18.53
N VAL A 42 6.35 -4.76 18.61
CA VAL A 42 5.60 -5.42 19.70
C VAL A 42 5.76 -6.94 19.66
N VAL A 43 5.76 -7.52 18.45
CA VAL A 43 5.92 -8.98 18.27
C VAL A 43 7.39 -9.39 18.32
N GLY A 44 8.33 -8.45 18.12
CA GLY A 44 9.77 -8.73 18.14
C GLY A 44 10.29 -9.34 16.85
N TRP A 45 9.65 -9.08 15.71
CA TRP A 45 10.12 -9.55 14.39
C TRP A 45 11.38 -8.83 13.93
N ILE A 46 11.51 -7.54 14.27
CA ILE A 46 12.68 -6.75 13.92
C ILE A 46 13.59 -6.67 15.16
N PRO A 47 14.86 -7.09 15.07
CA PRO A 47 15.80 -6.89 16.16
C PRO A 47 16.00 -5.39 16.38
N PHE A 48 16.06 -4.96 17.65
CA PHE A 48 16.34 -3.56 18.04
C PHE A 48 17.80 -3.17 17.77
N THR A 49 18.25 -3.32 16.52
CA THR A 49 19.56 -2.94 16.02
C THR A 49 19.38 -1.96 14.87
N ILE A 50 20.25 -0.96 14.79
CA ILE A 50 20.18 0.08 13.75
C ILE A 50 20.29 -0.57 12.36
N HIS A 51 21.19 -1.53 12.20
CA HIS A 51 21.39 -2.23 10.94
C HIS A 51 20.15 -3.06 10.51
N GLY A 52 19.56 -3.82 11.44
CA GLY A 52 18.33 -4.57 11.16
C GLY A 52 17.18 -3.65 10.76
N PHE A 53 17.01 -2.52 11.46
CA PHE A 53 15.96 -1.55 11.13
C PHE A 53 16.06 -1.01 9.70
N PHE A 54 17.26 -0.66 9.22
CA PHE A 54 17.43 -0.14 7.86
C PHE A 54 17.18 -1.19 6.77
N ILE A 55 17.60 -2.44 7.00
CA ILE A 55 17.32 -3.54 6.06
C ILE A 55 15.81 -3.75 5.93
N GLU A 56 15.11 -3.77 7.07
CA GLU A 56 13.67 -4.02 7.12
C GLU A 56 12.87 -2.88 6.49
N ILE A 57 13.28 -1.63 6.70
CA ILE A 57 12.73 -0.48 5.96
C ILE A 57 12.96 -0.64 4.45
N GLY A 58 14.17 -1.00 4.03
CA GLY A 58 14.48 -1.17 2.62
C GLY A 58 13.62 -2.22 1.95
N LEU A 59 13.46 -3.39 2.60
CA LEU A 59 12.61 -4.47 2.14
C LEU A 59 11.13 -4.06 2.10
N PHE A 60 10.65 -3.39 3.16
CA PHE A 60 9.28 -2.89 3.22
C PHE A 60 8.97 -1.92 2.09
N LEU A 61 9.86 -0.94 1.84
CA LEU A 61 9.72 0.05 0.76
C LEU A 61 9.70 -0.62 -0.62
N LEU A 62 10.60 -1.58 -0.84
CA LEU A 62 10.67 -2.32 -2.10
C LEU A 62 9.37 -3.09 -2.36
N LEU A 63 8.89 -3.84 -1.37
CA LEU A 63 7.66 -4.61 -1.49
C LEU A 63 6.45 -3.70 -1.68
N TYR A 64 6.35 -2.61 -0.92
CA TYR A 64 5.27 -1.63 -1.08
C TYR A 64 5.25 -1.07 -2.51
N LEU A 65 6.40 -0.69 -3.05
CA LEU A 65 6.52 -0.15 -4.40
C LEU A 65 6.06 -1.17 -5.45
N VAL A 66 6.55 -2.41 -5.37
CA VAL A 66 6.20 -3.48 -6.31
C VAL A 66 4.69 -3.75 -6.29
N ILE A 67 4.10 -3.86 -5.10
CA ILE A 67 2.67 -4.09 -4.93
C ILE A 67 1.88 -2.90 -5.48
N TRP A 68 2.25 -1.67 -5.12
CA TRP A 68 1.56 -0.46 -5.57
C TRP A 68 1.59 -0.33 -7.09
N ILE A 69 2.74 -0.53 -7.74
CA ILE A 69 2.88 -0.47 -9.20
C ILE A 69 2.02 -1.55 -9.86
N SER A 70 2.02 -2.76 -9.32
CA SER A 70 1.21 -3.87 -9.86
C SER A 70 -0.28 -3.53 -9.83
N PHE A 71 -0.79 -3.03 -8.70
CA PHE A 71 -2.18 -2.59 -8.60
C PHE A 71 -2.48 -1.39 -9.49
N TYR A 72 -1.59 -0.40 -9.54
CA TYR A 72 -1.77 0.77 -10.39
C TYR A 72 -1.91 0.37 -11.86
N LEU A 73 -1.00 -0.47 -12.36
CA LEU A 73 -1.04 -0.95 -13.74
C LEU A 73 -2.30 -1.76 -14.01
N TYR A 74 -2.65 -2.68 -13.11
CA TYR A 74 -3.88 -3.47 -13.23
C TYR A 74 -5.12 -2.58 -13.42
N PHE A 75 -5.33 -1.61 -12.51
CA PHE A 75 -6.48 -0.72 -12.60
C PHE A 75 -6.42 0.23 -13.80
N TYR A 76 -5.22 0.66 -14.20
CA TYR A 76 -5.05 1.47 -15.40
C TYR A 76 -5.50 0.73 -16.66
N PHE A 77 -5.09 -0.54 -16.83
CA PHE A 77 -5.50 -1.35 -17.97
C PHE A 77 -6.99 -1.69 -17.95
N GLU A 78 -7.55 -1.98 -16.77
CA GLU A 78 -8.98 -2.25 -16.63
C GLU A 78 -9.81 -1.01 -17.04
N MET A 79 -9.44 0.18 -16.57
CA MET A 79 -10.09 1.43 -16.97
C MET A 79 -9.96 1.71 -18.47
N LYS A 80 -8.79 1.43 -19.06
CA LYS A 80 -8.59 1.57 -20.51
C LYS A 80 -9.54 0.67 -21.30
N LYS A 81 -9.65 -0.60 -20.90
CA LYS A 81 -10.55 -1.57 -21.54
C LYS A 81 -12.02 -1.14 -21.44
N LEU A 82 -12.45 -0.61 -20.29
CA LEU A 82 -13.80 -0.11 -20.10
C LEU A 82 -14.10 1.11 -20.99
N ASN A 83 -13.15 2.04 -21.09
CA ASN A 83 -13.30 3.23 -21.95
C ASN A 83 -13.38 2.86 -23.43
N GLU A 84 -12.56 1.91 -23.90
CA GLU A 84 -12.61 1.40 -25.27
C GLU A 84 -13.96 0.72 -25.59
N ALA A 85 -14.49 -0.09 -24.65
CA ALA A 85 -15.78 -0.75 -24.82
C ALA A 85 -16.96 0.23 -24.88
N MET A 86 -16.89 1.35 -24.13
CA MET A 86 -17.90 2.40 -24.18
C MET A 86 -17.81 3.24 -25.46
N ALA A 87 -16.61 3.47 -26.00
CA ALA A 87 -16.43 4.24 -27.23
C ALA A 87 -16.85 3.49 -28.51
N GLN A 88 -16.99 2.16 -28.45
CA GLN A 88 -17.46 1.32 -29.56
C GLN A 88 -19.00 1.14 -29.58
N ARG A 89 -19.72 1.61 -28.56
CA ARG A 89 -21.19 1.69 -28.55
C ARG A 89 -21.67 3.06 -29.00
#